data_AF-A0A2S5A7Z0-F1
#
_entry.id   AF-A0A2S5A7Z0-F1
#
_cell.length_a   1.000
_cell.length_b   1.000
_cell.length_c   1.000
_cell.angle_alpha   90.00
_cell.angle_beta   90.00
_cell.angle_gamma   90.00
#
_symmetry.space_group_name_H-M   'P 1'
#
loop_
_entity.id
_entity.type
_entity.pdbx_description
1 polymer ?
#
loop_
_entity_poly.entity_id
_entity_poly.type
_entity_poly.pdbx_seq_one_letter_code
_entity_poly.pdbx_strand_id
1 'polypeptide(L)'
;MFLNYIKNYFLLKILKNNLDNVKSSKDLTLIQTVGLLIDESYFLEKEDLISELIANGIQESNIKIIVYRDKLKKNEVYTQPTFGTKHLNWNAQITDATLREFIKDKFDLLISYYDVEKAFLIKVTNNSRAQFKVGFSSVDKRLNHLMINTNAENHTVFVHELFRYLKILNKI
;
A
#
# COMPACT_ATOMS: atom_id res chain seq x y z
N MET A 1 0.76 -16.37 -46.45
CA MET A 1 -0.23 -16.72 -45.41
C MET A 1 0.23 -17.91 -44.55
N PHE A 2 0.58 -19.06 -45.13
CA PHE A 2 1.04 -20.25 -44.38
C PHE A 2 2.31 -20.02 -43.53
N LEU A 3 3.28 -19.27 -44.05
CA LEU A 3 4.52 -18.95 -43.33
C LEU A 3 4.28 -18.14 -42.04
N ASN A 4 3.25 -17.29 -42.03
CA ASN A 4 2.89 -16.52 -40.84
C ASN A 4 2.21 -17.41 -39.78
N TYR A 5 1.47 -18.42 -40.21
CA TYR A 5 0.87 -19.41 -39.31
C TYR A 5 1.95 -20.26 -38.62
N ILE A 6 2.95 -20.73 -39.38
CA ILE A 6 4.09 -21.48 -38.82
C ILE A 6 4.88 -20.58 -37.85
N LYS A 7 5.19 -19.34 -38.23
CA LYS A 7 5.87 -18.37 -37.35
C LYS A 7 5.08 -18.15 -36.06
N ASN A 8 3.76 -18.00 -36.15
CA ASN A 8 2.90 -17.80 -34.98
C ASN A 8 2.86 -19.05 -34.08
N TYR A 9 2.83 -20.25 -34.67
CA TYR A 9 2.91 -21.50 -33.92
C TYR A 9 4.24 -21.65 -33.16
N PHE A 10 5.37 -21.32 -33.80
CA PHE A 10 6.67 -21.30 -33.12
C PHE A 10 6.76 -20.20 -32.06
N LEU A 11 6.19 -19.02 -32.31
CA LEU A 11 6.11 -17.93 -31.33
C LEU A 11 5.32 -18.37 -30.09
N LEU A 12 4.14 -18.99 -30.28
CA LEU A 12 3.33 -19.53 -29.19
C LEU A 12 4.05 -20.65 -28.42
N LYS A 13 4.82 -21.50 -29.12
CA LYS A 13 5.62 -22.56 -28.49
C LYS A 13 6.80 -21.99 -27.68
N ILE A 14 7.46 -20.96 -28.19
CA ILE A 14 8.55 -20.24 -27.51
C ILE A 14 7.99 -19.47 -26.30
N LEU A 15 6.85 -18.79 -26.45
CA LEU A 15 6.17 -18.11 -25.34
C LEU A 15 5.77 -19.12 -24.27
N LYS A 16 5.12 -20.24 -24.64
CA LYS A 16 4.73 -21.28 -23.69
C LYS A 16 5.92 -21.87 -22.92
N ASN A 17 7.05 -22.11 -23.58
CA ASN A 17 8.26 -22.63 -22.93
C ASN A 17 9.05 -21.57 -22.13
N ASN A 18 8.89 -20.27 -22.43
CA ASN A 18 9.51 -19.17 -21.69
C ASN A 18 8.62 -18.59 -20.58
N LEU A 19 7.33 -18.95 -20.56
CA LEU A 19 6.39 -18.57 -19.50
C LEU A 19 6.61 -19.37 -18.19
N ASP A 20 7.46 -20.40 -18.21
CA ASP A 20 7.85 -21.17 -17.02
C ASP A 20 8.85 -20.45 -16.07
N ASN A 21 8.89 -19.12 -16.11
CA ASN A 21 9.66 -18.29 -15.18
C ASN A 21 8.86 -17.17 -14.50
N VAL A 22 7.53 -17.19 -14.56
CA VAL A 22 6.79 -16.67 -13.39
C VAL A 22 6.86 -17.78 -12.36
N LYS A 23 7.95 -17.82 -11.59
CA LYS A 23 7.95 -18.53 -10.32
C LYS A 23 6.74 -18.00 -9.56
N SER A 24 5.65 -18.75 -9.61
CA SER A 24 4.66 -18.79 -8.56
C SER A 24 5.37 -19.35 -7.34
N SER A 25 6.29 -18.59 -6.75
CA SER A 25 6.48 -18.63 -5.30
C SER A 25 5.20 -18.03 -4.71
N LYS A 26 4.10 -18.77 -4.85
CA LYS A 26 3.00 -18.77 -3.88
C LYS A 26 3.58 -19.40 -2.62
N ASP A 27 4.54 -18.75 -2.00
CA ASP A 27 4.48 -18.73 -0.56
C ASP A 27 3.19 -17.97 -0.29
N LEU A 28 2.16 -18.72 0.11
CA LEU A 28 0.91 -18.16 0.62
C LEU A 28 1.28 -17.43 1.92
N THR A 29 1.91 -16.26 1.79
CA THR A 29 2.17 -15.38 2.92
C THR A 29 0.83 -14.76 3.26
N LEU A 30 0.17 -15.38 4.24
CA LEU A 30 -0.97 -14.81 4.91
C LEU A 30 -0.54 -13.47 5.50
N ILE A 31 -1.40 -12.46 5.36
CA ILE A 31 -1.13 -11.13 5.90
C ILE A 31 -1.18 -11.23 7.42
N GLN A 32 -0.03 -11.01 8.06
CA GLN A 32 0.06 -10.92 9.51
C GLN A 32 0.39 -9.49 9.93
N THR A 33 1.32 -8.84 9.24
CA THR A 33 1.81 -7.49 9.53
C THR A 33 1.26 -6.44 8.57
N VAL A 34 0.75 -5.34 9.13
CA VAL A 34 0.13 -4.24 8.39
C VAL A 34 0.85 -2.93 8.68
N GLY A 35 1.38 -2.30 7.65
CA GLY A 35 1.77 -0.89 7.69
C GLY A 35 0.59 -0.03 7.27
N LEU A 36 0.26 0.99 8.06
CA LEU A 36 -0.83 1.91 7.78
C LEU A 36 -0.27 3.34 7.61
N LEU A 37 -0.33 3.86 6.39
CA LEU A 37 0.08 5.22 6.03
C LEU A 37 -1.16 6.07 5.79
N ILE A 38 -1.41 7.07 6.63
CA ILE A 38 -2.65 7.87 6.61
C ILE A 38 -2.35 9.35 6.32
N ASP A 39 -3.16 9.98 5.46
CA ASP A 39 -3.20 11.45 5.36
C ASP A 39 -4.19 12.06 6.36
N GLU A 40 -3.71 12.46 7.52
CA GLU A 40 -4.51 13.12 8.57
C GLU A 40 -4.66 14.63 8.31
N SER A 41 -4.22 15.13 7.15
CA SER A 41 -4.66 16.44 6.67
C SER A 41 -6.07 16.40 6.11
N TYR A 42 -6.55 15.22 5.73
CA TYR A 42 -7.86 15.00 5.10
C TYR A 42 -8.75 14.06 5.91
N PHE A 43 -8.21 12.93 6.39
CA PHE A 43 -8.98 11.90 7.11
C PHE A 43 -8.60 11.86 8.59
N LEU A 44 -9.56 12.12 9.48
CA LEU A 44 -9.32 12.22 10.94
C LEU A 44 -9.78 10.98 11.72
N GLU A 45 -10.63 10.14 11.14
CA GLU A 45 -11.27 8.96 11.77
C GLU A 45 -10.34 7.72 11.77
N LYS A 46 -9.05 7.91 12.04
CA LYS A 46 -8.05 6.83 12.02
C LYS A 46 -8.35 5.70 13.01
N GLU A 47 -8.93 6.03 14.17
CA GLU A 47 -9.25 5.03 15.20
C GLU A 47 -10.39 4.10 14.76
N ASP A 48 -11.35 4.62 14.00
CA ASP A 48 -12.43 3.83 13.42
C ASP A 48 -11.90 2.91 12.32
N LEU A 49 -11.03 3.42 11.44
CA LEU A 49 -10.32 2.61 10.44
C LEU A 49 -9.52 1.47 11.09
N ILE A 50 -8.77 1.75 12.17
CA ILE A 50 -8.01 0.72 12.89
C ILE A 50 -8.95 -0.32 13.51
N SER A 51 -10.03 0.13 14.13
CA SER A 51 -11.04 -0.74 14.74
C SER A 51 -11.67 -1.69 13.73
N GLU A 52 -11.94 -1.22 12.51
CA GLU A 52 -12.44 -2.06 11.42
C GLU A 52 -11.42 -3.09 10.93
N LEU A 53 -10.13 -2.74 10.86
CA LEU A 53 -9.07 -3.71 10.53
C LEU A 53 -8.99 -4.81 11.59
N ILE A 54 -9.09 -4.44 12.87
CA ILE A 54 -9.09 -5.38 14.00
C ILE A 54 -10.31 -6.29 13.95
N ALA A 55 -11.50 -5.73 13.69
CA ALA A 55 -12.74 -6.49 13.56
C ALA A 55 -12.68 -7.53 12.44
N ASN A 56 -11.83 -7.32 11.43
CA ASN A 56 -11.60 -8.27 10.34
C ASN A 56 -10.42 -9.23 10.58
N GLY A 57 -9.88 -9.29 11.79
CA GLY A 57 -8.94 -10.33 12.24
C GLY A 57 -7.46 -9.92 12.24
N ILE A 58 -7.13 -8.66 11.99
CA ILE A 58 -5.77 -8.17 12.14
C ILE A 58 -5.50 -7.87 13.62
N GLN A 59 -4.46 -8.46 14.19
CA GLN A 59 -4.08 -8.14 15.56
C GLN A 59 -3.54 -6.72 15.66
N GLU A 60 -4.00 -5.95 16.65
CA GLU A 60 -3.57 -4.57 16.89
C GLU A 60 -2.03 -4.46 17.00
N SER A 61 -1.39 -5.41 17.68
CA SER A 61 0.07 -5.48 17.82
C SER A 61 0.84 -5.63 16.50
N ASN A 62 0.16 -6.04 15.43
CA ASN A 62 0.74 -6.18 14.10
C ASN A 62 0.46 -4.99 13.18
N ILE A 63 -0.25 -3.97 13.66
CA ILE A 63 -0.52 -2.74 12.91
C ILE A 63 0.52 -1.69 13.32
N LYS A 64 1.40 -1.29 12.40
CA LYS A 64 2.31 -0.16 12.57
C LYS A 64 1.77 1.03 11.80
N ILE A 65 1.59 2.16 12.47
CA ILE A 65 0.93 3.34 11.90
C ILE A 65 1.94 4.47 11.72
N ILE A 66 1.81 5.18 10.61
CA ILE A 66 2.48 6.45 10.39
C ILE A 66 1.54 7.44 9.70
N VAL A 67 1.57 8.69 10.16
CA VAL A 67 0.60 9.71 9.77
C VAL A 67 1.28 10.87 9.10
N TYR A 68 0.70 11.37 8.01
CA TYR A 68 1.12 12.59 7.34
C TYR A 68 0.18 13.75 7.68
N ARG A 69 0.77 14.94 7.89
CA ARG A 69 0.04 16.22 7.94
C ARG A 69 0.76 17.28 7.11
N ASP A 70 -0.03 18.11 6.42
CA ASP A 70 0.48 19.25 5.65
C ASP A 70 1.18 20.29 6.53
N LYS A 71 0.68 20.49 7.76
CA LYS A 71 1.22 21.45 8.72
C LYS A 71 1.41 20.79 10.08
N LEU A 72 2.65 20.76 10.55
CA LEU A 72 3.00 20.30 11.89
C LEU A 72 3.15 21.49 12.82
N LYS A 73 2.30 21.58 13.85
CA LYS A 73 2.43 22.56 14.93
C LYS A 73 3.53 22.12 15.90
N LYS A 74 4.35 23.07 16.37
CA LYS A 74 5.49 22.83 17.26
C LYS A 74 5.08 22.37 18.67
N ASN A 75 3.91 22.79 19.13
CA ASN A 75 3.42 22.54 20.50
C ASN A 75 2.30 21.49 20.54
N GLU A 76 2.07 20.80 19.43
CA GLU A 76 1.06 19.75 19.36
C GLU A 76 1.68 18.40 19.70
N VAL A 77 1.03 17.68 20.60
CA VAL A 77 1.37 16.30 20.92
C VAL A 77 0.59 15.41 19.96
N TYR A 78 1.32 14.64 19.14
CA TYR A 78 0.71 13.71 18.21
C TYR A 78 0.63 12.33 18.85
N THR A 79 -0.52 11.67 18.72
CA THR A 79 -0.75 10.33 19.28
C THR A 79 -0.05 9.23 18.48
N GLN A 80 0.26 9.50 17.21
CA GLN A 80 0.93 8.58 16.30
C GLN A 80 2.22 9.21 15.74
N PRO A 81 3.20 8.40 15.30
CA PRO A 81 4.35 8.90 14.56
C PRO A 81 3.89 9.74 13.37
N THR A 82 4.17 11.05 13.41
CA THR A 82 3.63 12.01 12.45
C THR A 82 4.74 12.71 11.69
N PHE A 83 4.61 12.75 10.38
CA PHE A 83 5.52 13.45 9.48
C PHE A 83 4.79 14.47 8.59
N GLY A 84 5.57 15.35 7.98
CA GLY A 84 5.08 16.40 7.09
C GLY A 84 6.23 16.92 6.25
N THR A 85 5.96 17.83 5.33
CA THR A 85 6.94 18.35 4.34
C THR A 85 8.28 18.81 4.94
N LYS A 86 8.29 19.28 6.20
CA LYS A 86 9.53 19.64 6.93
C LYS A 86 10.54 18.49 7.08
N HIS A 87 10.09 17.24 6.97
CA HIS A 87 10.92 16.03 7.05
C HIS A 87 11.45 15.56 5.68
N LEU A 88 11.29 16.40 4.66
CA LEU A 88 11.88 16.22 3.34
C LEU A 88 12.89 17.35 3.11
N ASN A 89 14.15 16.99 2.81
CA ASN A 89 15.13 18.00 2.42
C ASN A 89 14.95 18.40 0.94
N TRP A 90 15.70 19.42 0.52
CA TRP A 90 15.64 20.01 -0.83
C TRP A 90 16.05 19.02 -1.93
N ASN A 91 16.82 17.98 -1.58
CA ASN A 91 17.17 16.86 -2.47
C ASN A 91 16.12 15.74 -2.44
N ALA A 92 14.92 16.03 -1.91
CA ALA A 92 13.85 15.09 -1.68
C ALA A 92 14.23 13.87 -0.82
N GLN A 93 15.24 13.96 0.05
CA GLN A 93 15.58 12.86 0.96
C GLN A 93 14.78 12.97 2.25
N ILE A 94 14.36 11.83 2.77
CA ILE A 94 13.62 11.73 4.01
C ILE A 94 14.61 11.84 5.16
N THR A 95 14.44 12.84 6.02
CA THR A 95 15.34 13.10 7.16
C THR A 95 14.87 12.43 8.44
N ASP A 96 13.55 12.29 8.62
CA ASP A 96 12.95 11.66 9.79
C ASP A 96 13.37 10.19 9.94
N ALA A 97 13.78 9.80 11.16
CA ALA A 97 14.29 8.46 11.42
C ALA A 97 13.16 7.42 11.47
N THR A 98 12.05 7.76 12.12
CA THR A 98 10.88 6.88 12.29
C THR A 98 10.24 6.56 10.93
N LEU A 99 10.09 7.55 10.06
CA LEU A 99 9.62 7.35 8.69
C LEU A 99 10.58 6.49 7.86
N ARG A 100 11.90 6.68 8.01
CA ARG A 100 12.89 5.82 7.32
C ARG A 100 12.84 4.38 7.80
N GLU A 101 12.58 4.15 9.08
CA GLU A 101 12.38 2.81 9.63
C GLU A 101 11.11 2.17 9.08
N PHE A 102 9.98 2.88 9.16
CA PHE A 102 8.69 2.43 8.61
C PHE A 102 8.80 2.02 7.13
N ILE A 103 9.50 2.81 6.31
CA ILE A 103 9.71 2.50 4.89
C ILE A 103 10.56 1.25 4.68
N LYS A 104 11.51 0.96 5.59
CA LYS A 104 12.39 -0.20 5.52
C LYS A 104 11.74 -1.49 6.02
N ASP A 105 10.71 -1.38 6.84
CA ASP A 105 9.97 -2.53 7.35
C ASP A 105 9.33 -3.32 6.21
N LYS A 106 9.40 -4.65 6.33
CA LYS A 106 8.86 -5.59 5.34
C LYS A 106 7.46 -6.04 5.78
N PHE A 107 6.48 -5.14 5.68
CA PHE A 107 5.09 -5.50 5.95
C PHE A 107 4.56 -6.50 4.92
N ASP A 108 3.67 -7.40 5.34
CA ASP A 108 2.92 -8.24 4.41
C ASP A 108 1.95 -7.39 3.60
N LEU A 109 1.31 -6.41 4.26
CA LEU A 109 0.37 -5.45 3.69
C LEU A 109 0.77 -4.02 4.07
N LEU A 110 0.83 -3.12 3.10
CA LEU A 110 0.81 -1.67 3.30
C LEU A 110 -0.52 -1.12 2.79
N ILE A 111 -1.27 -0.47 3.68
CA ILE A 111 -2.44 0.32 3.34
C ILE A 111 -2.00 1.78 3.21
N SER A 112 -2.02 2.29 1.98
CA SER A 112 -1.79 3.69 1.64
C SER A 112 -3.11 4.42 1.66
N TYR A 113 -3.51 4.88 2.85
CA TYR A 113 -4.81 5.47 3.12
C TYR A 113 -4.83 6.98 2.81
N TYR A 114 -4.81 7.30 1.51
CA TYR A 114 -5.00 8.65 0.97
C TYR A 114 -5.56 8.56 -0.45
N ASP A 115 -6.62 9.31 -0.73
CA ASP A 115 -7.30 9.37 -2.03
C ASP A 115 -6.95 10.65 -2.83
N VAL A 116 -6.21 11.57 -2.22
CA VAL A 116 -5.64 12.77 -2.85
C VAL A 116 -4.14 12.60 -3.06
N GLU A 117 -3.67 12.81 -4.28
CA GLU A 117 -2.25 12.69 -4.61
C GLU A 117 -1.40 13.79 -3.94
N LYS A 118 -0.48 13.37 -3.07
CA LYS A 118 0.59 14.23 -2.53
C LYS A 118 1.94 13.60 -2.81
N ALA A 119 2.87 14.38 -3.38
CA ALA A 119 4.17 13.88 -3.80
C ALA A 119 4.95 13.18 -2.68
N PHE A 120 4.85 13.67 -1.44
CA PHE A 120 5.51 13.03 -0.30
C PHE A 120 4.87 11.67 0.04
N LEU A 121 3.54 11.58 0.08
CA LEU A 121 2.83 10.31 0.30
C LEU A 121 3.17 9.28 -0.79
N ILE A 122 3.15 9.70 -2.06
CA ILE A 122 3.56 8.86 -3.20
C ILE A 122 5.00 8.37 -3.00
N LYS A 123 5.93 9.25 -2.59
CA LYS A 123 7.31 8.88 -2.34
C LYS A 123 7.43 7.84 -1.23
N VAL A 124 6.69 7.99 -0.13
CA VAL A 124 6.69 7.05 0.99
C VAL A 124 6.16 5.68 0.56
N THR A 125 4.99 5.64 -0.11
CA THR A 125 4.42 4.41 -0.62
C THR A 125 5.35 3.73 -1.62
N ASN A 126 5.94 4.49 -2.55
CA ASN A 126 6.87 3.96 -3.55
C ASN A 126 8.11 3.34 -2.89
N ASN A 127 8.69 4.04 -1.91
CA ASN A 127 9.92 3.59 -1.26
C ASN A 127 9.71 2.43 -0.27
N SER A 128 8.46 2.20 0.19
CA SER A 128 8.16 1.13 1.14
C SER A 128 8.54 -0.25 0.60
N ARG A 129 9.08 -1.09 1.50
CA ARG A 129 9.46 -2.48 1.22
C ARG A 129 8.35 -3.51 1.47
N ALA A 130 7.12 -3.05 1.69
CA ALA A 130 5.97 -3.93 1.88
C ALA A 130 5.75 -4.86 0.67
N GLN A 131 5.37 -6.11 0.95
CA GLN A 131 5.16 -7.14 -0.07
C GLN A 131 3.89 -6.89 -0.88
N PHE A 132 2.82 -6.45 -0.23
CA PHE A 132 1.55 -6.12 -0.87
C PHE A 132 1.12 -4.70 -0.53
N LYS A 133 0.81 -3.86 -1.52
CA LYS A 133 0.43 -2.46 -1.33
C LYS A 133 -0.98 -2.24 -1.84
N VAL A 134 -1.82 -1.60 -1.04
CA VAL A 134 -3.20 -1.28 -1.36
C VAL A 134 -3.42 0.21 -1.16
N GLY A 135 -4.19 0.83 -2.06
CA GLY A 135 -4.58 2.24 -1.94
C GLY A 135 -5.84 2.55 -2.74
N PHE A 136 -6.07 3.83 -3.01
CA PHE A 136 -7.25 4.30 -3.73
C PHE A 136 -7.02 4.35 -5.24
N SER A 137 -8.08 4.10 -6.02
CA SER A 137 -8.02 4.14 -7.48
C SER A 137 -7.89 5.55 -8.08
N SER A 138 -8.10 6.60 -7.25
CA SER A 138 -7.88 8.01 -7.59
C SER A 138 -6.41 8.41 -7.64
N VAL A 139 -5.51 7.56 -7.11
CA VAL A 139 -4.06 7.74 -7.09
C VAL A 139 -3.40 6.92 -8.21
N ASP A 140 -2.20 7.32 -8.66
CA ASP A 140 -1.41 6.64 -9.69
C ASP A 140 -1.42 5.11 -9.55
N LYS A 141 -1.94 4.47 -10.61
CA LYS A 141 -2.18 3.03 -10.66
C LYS A 141 -0.92 2.16 -10.56
N ARG A 142 0.25 2.74 -10.77
CA ARG A 142 1.54 2.05 -10.70
C ARG A 142 2.04 1.89 -9.27
N LEU A 143 1.40 2.54 -8.30
CA LEU A 143 1.87 2.64 -6.93
C LEU A 143 1.46 1.44 -6.05
N ASN A 144 0.29 0.86 -6.33
CA ASN A 144 -0.34 -0.17 -5.51
C ASN A 144 -0.64 -1.43 -6.34
N HIS A 145 -0.57 -2.59 -5.71
CA HIS A 145 -0.92 -3.87 -6.34
C HIS A 145 -2.44 -4.08 -6.42
N LEU A 146 -3.18 -3.50 -5.48
CA LEU A 146 -4.64 -3.47 -5.46
C LEU A 146 -5.10 -2.02 -5.22
N MET A 147 -6.15 -1.62 -5.91
CA MET A 147 -6.75 -0.30 -5.77
C MET A 147 -8.23 -0.45 -5.49
N ILE A 148 -8.72 0.32 -4.53
CA ILE A 148 -10.12 0.33 -4.13
C ILE A 148 -10.76 1.61 -4.67
N ASN A 149 -11.90 1.45 -5.33
CA ASN A 149 -12.65 2.57 -5.92
C ASN A 149 -13.67 3.11 -4.92
N THR A 150 -13.19 3.99 -4.03
CA THR A 150 -13.98 4.73 -3.04
C THR A 150 -13.24 6.04 -2.70
N ASN A 151 -13.72 6.81 -1.72
CA ASN A 151 -13.02 7.97 -1.14
C ASN A 151 -12.58 7.66 0.30
N ALA A 152 -11.68 8.47 0.87
CA ALA A 152 -11.12 8.21 2.19
C ALA A 152 -12.12 8.44 3.34
N GLU A 153 -13.19 9.19 3.12
CA GLU A 153 -14.28 9.35 4.11
C GLU A 153 -15.04 8.04 4.32
N ASN A 154 -15.21 7.25 3.25
CA ASN A 154 -15.92 5.96 3.29
C ASN A 154 -15.01 4.79 3.70
N HIS A 155 -14.38 4.89 4.88
CA HIS A 155 -13.44 3.88 5.40
C HIS A 155 -14.05 2.49 5.53
N THR A 156 -15.31 2.38 5.95
CA THR A 156 -16.06 1.12 6.04
C THR A 156 -16.18 0.40 4.71
N VAL A 157 -16.43 1.16 3.63
CA VAL A 157 -16.48 0.62 2.27
C VAL A 157 -15.09 0.18 1.82
N PHE A 158 -14.06 0.97 2.14
CA PHE A 158 -12.68 0.63 1.84
C PHE A 158 -12.27 -0.69 2.50
N VAL A 159 -12.48 -0.84 3.81
CA VAL A 159 -12.10 -2.03 4.55
C VAL A 159 -12.90 -3.25 4.06
N HIS A 160 -14.20 -3.11 3.83
CA HIS A 160 -15.02 -4.19 3.28
C HIS A 160 -14.46 -4.72 1.94
N GLU A 161 -14.17 -3.81 0.99
CA GLU A 161 -13.62 -4.19 -0.31
C GLU A 161 -12.20 -4.76 -0.19
N LEU A 162 -11.35 -4.19 0.68
CA LEU A 162 -10.01 -4.71 0.97
C LEU A 162 -10.08 -6.20 1.36
N PHE A 163 -10.84 -6.54 2.40
CA PHE A 163 -10.92 -7.91 2.89
C PHE A 163 -11.61 -8.85 1.90
N ARG A 164 -12.56 -8.36 1.11
CA ARG A 164 -13.14 -9.12 0.01
C ARG A 164 -12.07 -9.51 -1.03
N TYR A 165 -11.23 -8.57 -1.45
CA TYR A 165 -10.15 -8.87 -2.41
C TYR A 165 -9.06 -9.75 -1.80
N LEU A 166 -8.69 -9.54 -0.53
CA LEU A 166 -7.68 -10.37 0.14
C LEU A 166 -8.12 -11.85 0.21
N LYS A 167 -9.42 -12.12 0.45
CA LYS A 167 -10.00 -13.48 0.39
C LYS A 167 -9.87 -14.08 -1.01
N ILE A 168 -10.23 -13.33 -2.06
CA ILE A 168 -10.12 -13.79 -3.45
C ILE A 168 -8.66 -14.12 -3.81
N LEU A 169 -7.71 -13.34 -3.28
CA LEU A 169 -6.27 -13.53 -3.50
C LEU A 169 -5.66 -14.61 -2.61
N ASN A 170 -6.43 -15.25 -1.72
CA ASN A 170 -5.97 -16.22 -0.72
C ASN A 170 -4.84 -15.67 0.16
N LYS A 171 -4.97 -14.40 0.59
CA LYS A 171 -4.00 -13.70 1.44
C LYS A 171 -4.40 -13.61 2.91
N ILE A 172 -5.60 -14.06 3.26
CA ILE A 172 -6.17 -14.17 4.60
C ILE A 172 -7.07 -15.39 4.68
#